data_AF-A0A6A3K0X9-F1
#
_entry.id   AF-A0A6A3K0X9-F1
#
_cell.length_a   1.000
_cell.length_b   1.000
_cell.length_c   1.000
_cell.angle_alpha   90.00
_cell.angle_beta   90.00
_cell.angle_gamma   90.00
#
_symmetry.space_group_name_H-M   'P 1'
#
loop_
_entity.id
_entity.type
_entity.pdbx_description
1 polymer ?
#
loop_
_entity_poly.entity_id
_entity_poly.type
_entity_poly.pdbx_seq_one_letter_code
_entity_poly.pdbx_strand_id
1 'polypeptide(L)'
;MTPLETRWGFLVPWCAWVRTRIAYNWSVREEEVWASPHRRLEVELPTRRDASTDRESGKKEVHYQDFHIFEIHFRKIRETLGLLAAVAHVDQKALRYLLENHCGVKLGKEGEEVFEEEIPVRFFLSVRDGKHGKEHIEELTEDLVLFCGTDQRVNPSPEFNNALKMIAELRTSGIRGVAIEIPVRVWFLDFEAEILEMEGAVESLEAISKAEQVIKESWENYERSSDKRIMGMKCTFVLEPMVADLSGFIITSELGALVEKMMQENVWFSHLSLAMYVERERMIDERAAKIILGSLMTQVFDSSRRSDSLANTTYCSNQRWRKNRPLQLGTIHLDCESTILPLEFEAMCSAMVLNQITRNVSMALAVEADDPITSARWWEWLAYAFFSDRARACSTLESLALIYIGSMSAADVEAFSAVLASGHPEEHLSGSPRGLVDEQDAVLKAGASIQWRFNKQGRPRRGFRALQFDSEIPFVRTFSDDGKSEWVDVLIPGYGRCKVTRADLVFNSSSAACCGSGGVTSNSTYQTRRACMIF
;
A
#
# COMPACT_ATOMS: atom_id res chain seq x y z
N MET A 1 10.88 37.36 -24.95
CA MET A 1 9.78 36.38 -24.90
C MET A 1 10.30 35.09 -25.50
N THR A 2 10.34 34.01 -24.73
CA THR A 2 10.86 32.72 -25.24
C THR A 2 9.85 32.08 -26.22
N PRO A 3 10.25 31.18 -27.13
CA PRO A 3 9.30 30.47 -28.01
C PRO A 3 8.21 29.72 -27.23
N LEU A 4 8.55 29.19 -26.05
CA LEU A 4 7.60 28.52 -25.15
C LEU A 4 6.61 29.51 -24.53
N GLU A 5 7.07 30.70 -24.12
CA GLU A 5 6.21 31.75 -23.58
C GLU A 5 5.22 32.27 -24.62
N THR A 6 5.64 32.46 -25.87
CA THR A 6 4.74 32.87 -26.95
C THR A 6 3.70 31.79 -27.28
N ARG A 7 4.07 30.50 -27.22
CA ARG A 7 3.18 29.38 -27.57
C ARG A 7 2.25 28.97 -26.43
N TRP A 8 2.70 29.02 -25.19
CA TRP A 8 1.99 28.48 -24.02
C TRP A 8 1.60 29.55 -22.98
N GLY A 9 1.89 30.83 -23.25
CA GLY A 9 1.62 31.94 -22.33
C GLY A 9 0.16 32.08 -21.89
N PHE A 10 -0.79 31.60 -22.69
CA PHE A 10 -2.21 31.59 -22.34
C PHE A 10 -2.54 30.69 -21.13
N LEU A 11 -1.65 29.77 -20.74
CA LEU A 11 -1.81 28.91 -19.56
C LEU A 11 -1.22 29.50 -18.28
N VAL A 12 -0.47 30.60 -18.35
CA VAL A 12 0.15 31.24 -17.17
C VAL A 12 -0.88 31.63 -16.10
N PRO A 13 -2.06 32.22 -16.44
CA PRO A 13 -3.09 32.52 -15.44
C PRO A 13 -3.63 31.29 -14.71
N TRP A 14 -3.60 30.11 -15.33
CA TRP A 14 -4.01 28.85 -14.72
C TRP A 14 -2.98 28.34 -13.72
N CYS A 15 -1.70 28.41 -14.07
CA CYS A 15 -0.59 27.94 -13.23
C CYS A 15 -0.59 28.57 -11.83
N ALA A 16 -1.12 29.80 -11.70
CA ALA A 16 -1.28 30.47 -10.42
C ALA A 16 -2.17 29.72 -9.41
N TRP A 17 -3.13 28.89 -9.86
CA TRP A 17 -4.03 28.14 -8.97
C TRP A 17 -3.35 26.98 -8.26
N VAL A 18 -2.36 26.37 -8.90
CA VAL A 18 -1.60 25.23 -8.34
C VAL A 18 -0.23 25.65 -7.80
N ARG A 19 0.13 26.93 -7.96
CA ARG A 19 1.39 27.46 -7.45
C ARG A 19 1.49 27.19 -5.95
N THR A 20 2.64 26.69 -5.52
CA THR A 20 2.92 26.22 -4.14
C THR A 20 2.09 25.04 -3.64
N ARG A 21 1.15 24.50 -4.42
CA ARG A 21 0.35 23.32 -4.08
C ARG A 21 0.80 22.06 -4.81
N ILE A 22 1.65 22.20 -5.83
CA ILE A 22 2.23 21.09 -6.57
C ILE A 22 3.74 21.03 -6.33
N ALA A 23 4.24 19.82 -6.08
CA ALA A 23 5.66 19.55 -5.88
C ALA A 23 6.07 18.32 -6.69
N TYR A 24 7.35 18.22 -7.06
CA TYR A 24 7.92 17.07 -7.75
C TYR A 24 8.97 16.43 -6.86
N ASN A 25 8.51 15.48 -6.05
CA ASN A 25 9.27 14.95 -4.93
C ASN A 25 9.63 13.48 -5.16
N TRP A 26 10.72 13.07 -4.54
CA TRP A 26 11.02 11.65 -4.36
C TRP A 26 10.01 11.04 -3.38
N SER A 27 9.54 9.83 -3.67
CA SER A 27 8.84 9.04 -2.65
C SER A 27 9.78 8.78 -1.48
N VAL A 28 9.30 9.02 -0.27
CA VAL A 28 10.09 8.88 0.96
C VAL A 28 10.24 7.41 1.38
N ARG A 29 9.33 6.51 0.95
CA ARG A 29 9.34 5.08 1.38
C ARG A 29 8.88 4.05 0.35
N GLU A 30 7.98 4.38 -0.59
CA GLU A 30 7.31 3.36 -1.44
C GLU A 30 8.07 2.96 -2.71
N GLU A 31 8.85 3.88 -3.29
CA GLU A 31 9.39 3.77 -4.66
C GLU A 31 10.90 3.59 -4.68
N GLU A 32 11.59 3.63 -3.54
CA GLU A 32 13.06 3.53 -3.49
C GLU A 32 13.59 2.15 -3.90
N VAL A 33 12.75 1.10 -3.82
CA VAL A 33 13.23 -0.27 -4.09
C VAL A 33 12.71 -0.90 -5.39
N TRP A 34 11.43 -0.70 -5.75
CA TRP A 34 10.80 -1.46 -6.86
C TRP A 34 10.12 -0.63 -7.93
N ALA A 35 9.58 0.53 -7.59
CA ALA A 35 9.11 1.44 -8.63
C ALA A 35 10.36 2.08 -9.24
N SER A 36 10.37 2.20 -10.57
CA SER A 36 11.46 2.91 -11.23
C SER A 36 11.64 4.27 -10.55
N PRO A 37 12.89 4.71 -10.28
CA PRO A 37 13.19 5.86 -9.44
C PRO A 37 12.70 7.14 -10.14
N HIS A 38 11.41 7.42 -10.02
CA HIS A 38 10.78 8.58 -10.63
C HIS A 38 10.19 9.37 -9.50
N ARG A 39 10.51 10.65 -9.49
CA ARG A 39 9.77 11.62 -8.68
C ARG A 39 8.32 11.62 -9.13
N ARG A 40 7.44 12.02 -8.21
CA ARG A 40 6.00 12.09 -8.43
C ARG A 40 5.48 13.51 -8.22
N LEU A 41 4.40 13.82 -8.93
CA LEU A 41 3.71 15.10 -8.76
C LEU A 41 2.75 15.00 -7.57
N GLU A 42 3.19 15.52 -6.43
CA GLU A 42 2.40 15.62 -5.22
C GLU A 42 1.57 16.89 -5.24
N VAL A 43 0.30 16.79 -4.91
CA VAL A 43 -0.67 17.88 -4.93
C VAL A 43 -1.34 17.99 -3.57
N GLU A 44 -1.25 19.17 -2.97
CA GLU A 44 -1.99 19.56 -1.77
C GLU A 44 -3.32 20.20 -2.18
N LEU A 45 -4.43 19.52 -1.89
CA LEU A 45 -5.77 20.03 -2.17
C LEU A 45 -6.11 21.19 -1.23
N PRO A 46 -6.90 22.18 -1.68
CA PRO A 46 -7.37 23.23 -0.77
C PRO A 46 -8.38 22.65 0.23
N THR A 47 -8.32 23.13 1.47
CA THR A 47 -9.35 22.83 2.48
C THR A 47 -10.40 23.95 2.52
N ARG A 48 -11.60 23.69 3.05
CA ARG A 48 -12.61 24.75 3.27
C ARG A 48 -12.15 25.80 4.29
N ARG A 49 -11.06 25.55 5.02
CA ARG A 49 -10.42 26.51 5.95
C ARG A 49 -9.27 27.28 5.34
N ASP A 50 -8.81 26.93 4.14
CA ASP A 50 -7.83 27.75 3.44
C ASP A 50 -8.42 29.15 3.21
N ALA A 51 -7.60 30.19 3.39
CA ALA A 51 -8.04 31.54 3.12
C ALA A 51 -8.18 31.75 1.61
N SER A 52 -9.32 32.28 1.15
CA SER A 52 -9.38 32.82 -0.21
C SER A 52 -8.45 34.02 -0.27
N THR A 53 -7.37 33.97 -1.05
CA THR A 53 -6.60 35.20 -1.31
C THR A 53 -7.44 36.10 -2.21
N ASP A 54 -8.08 37.09 -1.63
CA ASP A 54 -8.61 38.21 -2.38
C ASP A 54 -7.44 38.90 -3.10
N ARG A 55 -7.39 38.74 -4.43
CA ARG A 55 -6.27 39.17 -5.28
C ARG A 55 -6.10 40.69 -5.29
N GLU A 56 -7.07 41.46 -4.81
CA GLU A 56 -7.04 42.93 -4.80
C GLU A 56 -6.56 43.56 -3.49
N SER A 57 -6.72 42.88 -2.34
CA SER A 57 -6.51 43.53 -1.03
C SER A 57 -5.26 43.08 -0.26
N GLY A 58 -4.58 42.01 -0.69
CA GLY A 58 -3.32 41.55 -0.09
C GLY A 58 -3.41 41.16 1.39
N LYS A 59 -4.62 41.10 1.96
CA LYS A 59 -4.87 40.67 3.34
C LYS A 59 -5.17 39.17 3.34
N LYS A 60 -4.30 38.38 3.95
CA LYS A 60 -4.63 37.01 4.37
C LYS A 60 -5.43 37.10 5.65
N GLU A 61 -6.73 36.83 5.56
CA GLU A 61 -7.53 36.24 6.62
C GLU A 61 -8.95 36.01 6.08
N VAL A 62 -9.61 34.97 6.61
CA VAL A 62 -10.97 34.48 6.34
C VAL A 62 -11.01 33.19 5.49
N HIS A 63 -11.34 32.08 6.19
CA HIS A 63 -11.77 30.78 5.66
C HIS A 63 -12.82 30.92 4.55
N TYR A 64 -13.07 29.87 3.74
CA TYR A 64 -14.21 29.92 2.82
C TYR A 64 -15.52 30.04 3.60
N GLN A 65 -16.08 31.25 3.68
CA GLN A 65 -17.38 31.50 4.31
C GLN A 65 -18.55 31.02 3.45
N ASP A 66 -18.30 30.85 2.14
CA ASP A 66 -19.27 30.40 1.15
C ASP A 66 -18.76 29.13 0.45
N PHE A 67 -19.51 28.04 0.62
CA PHE A 67 -19.25 26.75 0.00
C PHE A 67 -19.16 26.83 -1.53
N HIS A 68 -19.94 27.71 -2.16
CA HIS A 68 -19.91 27.89 -3.60
C HIS A 68 -18.58 28.47 -4.08
N ILE A 69 -17.97 29.37 -3.29
CA ILE A 69 -16.66 29.95 -3.60
C ILE A 69 -15.57 28.88 -3.49
N PHE A 70 -15.66 28.00 -2.48
CA PHE A 70 -14.76 26.86 -2.35
C PHE A 70 -14.86 25.93 -3.56
N GLU A 71 -16.06 25.51 -3.96
CA GLU A 71 -16.27 24.63 -5.12
C GLU A 71 -15.68 25.21 -6.41
N ILE A 72 -15.85 26.52 -6.65
CA ILE A 72 -15.26 27.20 -7.81
C ILE A 72 -13.74 27.13 -7.74
N HIS A 73 -13.15 27.39 -6.58
CA HIS A 73 -11.70 27.35 -6.39
C HIS A 73 -11.14 25.94 -6.59
N PHE A 74 -11.76 24.96 -5.94
CA PHE A 74 -11.43 23.54 -6.04
C PHE A 74 -11.51 23.07 -7.50
N ARG A 75 -12.57 23.45 -8.22
CA ARG A 75 -12.73 23.19 -9.65
C ARG A 75 -11.60 23.80 -10.48
N LYS A 76 -11.19 25.05 -10.21
CA LYS A 76 -10.09 25.70 -10.94
C LYS A 76 -8.75 24.98 -10.72
N ILE A 77 -8.50 24.45 -9.53
CA ILE A 77 -7.32 23.61 -9.27
C ILE A 77 -7.40 22.30 -10.08
N ARG A 78 -8.51 21.56 -9.99
CA ARG A 78 -8.74 20.33 -10.78
C ARG A 78 -8.55 20.58 -12.28
N GLU A 79 -9.17 21.64 -12.81
CA GLU A 79 -9.05 22.04 -14.22
C GLU A 79 -7.61 22.40 -14.60
N THR A 80 -6.89 23.13 -13.75
CA THR A 80 -5.48 23.47 -13.98
C THR A 80 -4.62 22.22 -14.11
N LEU A 81 -4.79 21.23 -13.22
CA LEU A 81 -4.09 19.94 -13.30
C LEU A 81 -4.44 19.20 -14.59
N GLY A 82 -5.69 19.28 -15.03
CA GLY A 82 -6.15 18.73 -16.31
C GLY A 82 -5.48 19.40 -17.51
N LEU A 83 -5.29 20.72 -17.47
CA LEU A 83 -4.56 21.43 -18.52
C LEU A 83 -3.08 21.04 -18.55
N LEU A 84 -2.42 20.92 -17.39
CA LEU A 84 -1.03 20.44 -17.31
C LEU A 84 -0.91 19.03 -17.90
N ALA A 85 -1.85 18.14 -17.58
CA ALA A 85 -1.92 16.80 -18.17
C ALA A 85 -2.08 16.82 -19.70
N ALA A 86 -2.96 17.68 -20.20
CA ALA A 86 -3.16 17.88 -21.63
C ALA A 86 -1.92 18.42 -22.34
N VAL A 87 -1.19 19.36 -21.70
CA VAL A 87 0.08 19.88 -22.21
C VAL A 87 1.11 18.77 -22.30
N ALA A 88 1.29 17.95 -21.25
CA ALA A 88 2.26 16.86 -21.25
C ALA A 88 2.03 15.87 -22.40
N HIS A 89 0.76 15.63 -22.73
CA HIS A 89 0.37 14.76 -23.84
C HIS A 89 0.75 15.32 -25.22
N VAL A 90 0.99 16.63 -25.33
CA VAL A 90 1.30 17.32 -26.59
C VAL A 90 2.78 17.77 -26.64
N ASP A 91 3.33 18.23 -25.52
CA ASP A 91 4.64 18.86 -25.43
C ASP A 91 5.22 18.76 -23.99
N GLN A 92 6.04 17.73 -23.76
CA GLN A 92 6.72 17.52 -22.47
C GLN A 92 7.64 18.69 -22.07
N LYS A 93 8.26 19.37 -23.04
CA LYS A 93 9.13 20.54 -22.74
C LYS A 93 8.31 21.72 -22.24
N ALA A 94 7.10 21.89 -22.77
CA ALA A 94 6.16 22.92 -22.31
C ALA A 94 5.65 22.64 -20.90
N LEU A 95 5.33 21.38 -20.57
CA LEU A 95 4.96 20.99 -19.20
C LEU A 95 6.05 21.41 -18.21
N ARG A 96 7.31 21.02 -18.48
CA ARG A 96 8.45 21.39 -17.63
C ARG A 96 8.55 22.89 -17.45
N TYR A 97 8.48 23.65 -18.55
CA TYR A 97 8.53 25.11 -18.51
C TYR A 97 7.44 25.72 -17.62
N LEU A 98 6.19 25.24 -17.74
CA LEU A 98 5.07 25.72 -16.92
C LEU A 98 5.25 25.37 -15.45
N LEU A 99 5.64 24.13 -15.14
CA LEU A 99 5.86 23.68 -13.77
C LEU A 99 6.97 24.48 -13.07
N GLU A 100 8.12 24.64 -13.73
CA GLU A 100 9.28 25.33 -13.16
C GLU A 100 9.06 26.84 -13.02
N ASN A 101 8.60 27.50 -14.09
CA ASN A 101 8.59 28.96 -14.15
C ASN A 101 7.29 29.58 -13.60
N HIS A 102 6.17 28.85 -13.64
CA HIS A 102 4.85 29.40 -13.32
C HIS A 102 4.16 28.72 -12.14
N CYS A 103 4.38 27.41 -11.94
CA CYS A 103 3.86 26.68 -10.78
C CYS A 103 4.82 26.66 -9.57
N GLY A 104 6.09 27.01 -9.76
CA GLY A 104 7.10 27.04 -8.69
C GLY A 104 7.64 25.67 -8.28
N VAL A 105 7.58 24.68 -9.18
CA VAL A 105 8.11 23.33 -8.96
C VAL A 105 9.62 23.34 -9.18
N LYS A 106 10.37 22.65 -8.31
CA LYS A 106 11.82 22.50 -8.46
C LYS A 106 12.12 21.24 -9.29
N LEU A 107 12.70 21.42 -10.48
CA LEU A 107 12.95 20.33 -11.45
C LEU A 107 14.45 20.09 -11.74
N GLY A 108 15.33 20.58 -10.87
CA GLY A 108 16.78 20.45 -11.05
C GLY A 108 17.33 21.30 -12.20
N LYS A 109 18.56 21.03 -12.62
CA LYS A 109 19.27 21.72 -13.72
C LYS A 109 19.60 20.76 -14.86
N GLU A 110 19.78 21.31 -16.07
CA GLU A 110 20.21 20.53 -17.24
C GLU A 110 21.46 19.69 -16.95
N GLY A 111 21.41 18.40 -17.30
CA GLY A 111 22.44 17.41 -16.96
C GLY A 111 22.27 16.72 -15.60
N GLU A 112 21.35 17.16 -14.74
CA GLU A 112 20.94 16.42 -13.54
C GLU A 112 19.87 15.37 -13.90
N GLU A 113 19.86 14.22 -13.23
CA GLU A 113 18.88 13.15 -13.47
C GLU A 113 17.42 13.66 -13.39
N VAL A 114 17.13 14.53 -12.41
CA VAL A 114 15.84 15.21 -12.23
C VAL A 114 15.36 15.90 -13.50
N PHE A 115 16.30 16.53 -14.21
CA PHE A 115 16.02 17.32 -15.38
C PHE A 115 15.99 16.45 -16.64
N GLU A 116 16.63 15.30 -16.69
CA GLU A 116 16.56 14.46 -17.90
C GLU A 116 15.35 13.50 -17.89
N GLU A 117 14.77 13.23 -16.71
CA GLU A 117 13.57 12.42 -16.56
C GLU A 117 12.33 13.02 -17.24
N GLU A 118 11.58 12.17 -17.96
CA GLU A 118 10.24 12.53 -18.42
C GLU A 118 9.30 12.62 -17.22
N ILE A 119 8.57 13.74 -17.09
CA ILE A 119 7.67 13.97 -15.96
C ILE A 119 6.37 13.19 -16.20
N PRO A 120 6.07 12.15 -15.40
CA PRO A 120 4.84 11.40 -15.56
C PRO A 120 3.66 12.23 -15.06
N VAL A 121 2.61 12.35 -15.87
CA VAL A 121 1.36 12.97 -15.44
C VAL A 121 0.54 11.97 -14.64
N ARG A 122 0.89 11.89 -13.37
CA ARG A 122 0.20 11.13 -12.33
C ARG A 122 0.23 11.97 -11.07
N PHE A 123 -0.92 12.21 -10.47
CA PHE A 123 -1.02 13.10 -9.32
C PHE A 123 -1.22 12.30 -8.04
N PHE A 124 -0.40 12.58 -7.03
CA PHE A 124 -0.56 12.06 -5.68
C PHE A 124 -1.25 13.13 -4.84
N LEU A 125 -2.50 12.90 -4.47
CA LEU A 125 -3.26 13.81 -3.64
C LEU A 125 -2.87 13.55 -2.18
N SER A 126 -2.16 14.50 -1.57
CA SER A 126 -1.83 14.40 -0.16
C SER A 126 -3.07 14.74 0.65
N VAL A 127 -3.57 13.76 1.40
CA VAL A 127 -4.56 13.99 2.43
C VAL A 127 -3.77 14.29 3.69
N ARG A 128 -3.54 15.58 3.96
CA ARG A 128 -2.94 16.02 5.22
C ARG A 128 -4.05 16.33 6.20
N ASP A 129 -3.91 15.79 7.39
CA ASP A 129 -4.62 16.36 8.51
C ASP A 129 -4.00 17.73 8.84
N GLY A 130 -4.83 18.75 8.95
CA GLY A 130 -4.36 20.08 9.34
C GLY A 130 -3.81 20.04 10.77
N LYS A 131 -3.21 21.14 11.25
CA LYS A 131 -2.74 21.29 12.64
C LYS A 131 -3.79 21.03 13.76
N HIS A 132 -5.03 20.67 13.41
CA HIS A 132 -6.17 20.49 14.29
C HIS A 132 -7.01 19.20 14.06
N GLY A 133 -6.51 18.19 13.34
CA GLY A 133 -6.93 16.80 13.63
C GLY A 133 -8.20 16.26 12.95
N LYS A 134 -9.30 17.01 13.03
CA LYS A 134 -10.65 16.45 12.85
C LYS A 134 -11.43 17.01 11.67
N GLU A 135 -11.06 18.19 11.19
CA GLU A 135 -11.97 18.99 10.35
C GLU A 135 -11.76 18.81 8.85
N HIS A 136 -10.63 18.27 8.40
CA HIS A 136 -10.45 17.84 6.99
C HIS A 136 -11.21 16.54 6.70
N ILE A 137 -11.49 15.75 7.74
CA ILE A 137 -12.05 14.40 7.64
C ILE A 137 -13.53 14.43 7.27
N GLU A 138 -14.30 15.37 7.84
CA GLU A 138 -15.75 15.47 7.67
C GLU A 138 -16.19 15.61 6.20
N GLU A 139 -15.30 16.10 5.33
CA GLU A 139 -15.64 16.51 3.97
C GLU A 139 -14.75 15.85 2.88
N LEU A 140 -13.86 14.96 3.29
CA LEU A 140 -12.93 14.26 2.41
C LEU A 140 -13.67 13.44 1.35
N THR A 141 -14.83 12.88 1.71
CA THR A 141 -15.68 12.11 0.79
C THR A 141 -16.13 12.99 -0.37
N GLU A 142 -16.71 14.15 -0.07
CA GLU A 142 -17.23 15.12 -1.03
C GLU A 142 -16.11 15.66 -1.91
N ASP A 143 -14.95 15.95 -1.34
CA ASP A 143 -13.82 16.53 -2.06
C ASP A 143 -13.23 15.55 -3.08
N LEU A 144 -13.09 14.27 -2.71
CA LEU A 144 -12.67 13.22 -3.63
C LEU A 144 -13.72 12.95 -4.72
N VAL A 145 -15.01 12.97 -4.37
CA VAL A 145 -16.11 12.85 -5.35
C VAL A 145 -16.11 14.05 -6.30
N LEU A 146 -15.89 15.26 -5.81
CA LEU A 146 -15.77 16.46 -6.64
C LEU A 146 -14.54 16.36 -7.54
N PHE A 147 -13.44 15.75 -7.09
CA PHE A 147 -12.23 15.62 -7.89
C PHE A 147 -12.34 14.55 -8.99
N CYS A 148 -12.78 13.34 -8.63
CA CYS A 148 -12.76 12.14 -9.49
C CYS A 148 -14.13 11.68 -10.01
N GLY A 149 -15.23 12.23 -9.50
CA GLY A 149 -16.58 11.91 -9.94
C GLY A 149 -16.94 12.50 -11.30
N THR A 150 -18.22 12.46 -11.66
CA THR A 150 -18.70 12.85 -12.99
C THR A 150 -18.79 14.36 -13.23
N ASP A 151 -18.64 15.19 -12.19
CA ASP A 151 -18.69 16.66 -12.30
C ASP A 151 -17.68 17.20 -13.33
N GLN A 152 -16.50 16.58 -13.42
CA GLN A 152 -15.48 16.91 -14.42
C GLN A 152 -15.95 16.74 -15.88
N ARG A 153 -17.00 15.95 -16.12
CA ARG A 153 -17.65 15.77 -17.43
C ARG A 153 -18.84 16.68 -17.63
N VAL A 154 -19.61 16.90 -16.57
CA VAL A 154 -20.91 17.57 -16.65
C VAL A 154 -20.77 19.08 -16.53
N ASN A 155 -19.86 19.57 -15.69
CA ASN A 155 -19.73 20.98 -15.36
C ASN A 155 -18.31 21.57 -15.58
N PRO A 156 -17.63 21.33 -16.73
CA PRO A 156 -16.37 22.01 -17.01
C PRO A 156 -16.57 23.52 -17.25
N SER A 157 -15.68 24.36 -16.76
CA SER A 157 -15.75 25.79 -17.01
C SER A 157 -15.54 26.14 -18.49
N PRO A 158 -16.20 27.19 -19.02
CA PRO A 158 -16.01 27.62 -20.39
C PRO A 158 -14.55 27.96 -20.71
N GLU A 159 -13.84 28.58 -19.75
CA GLU A 159 -12.43 28.94 -19.92
C GLU A 159 -11.55 27.70 -20.03
N PHE A 160 -11.84 26.65 -19.25
CA PHE A 160 -11.10 25.38 -19.31
C PHE A 160 -11.28 24.69 -20.67
N ASN A 161 -12.51 24.62 -21.17
CA ASN A 161 -12.79 24.05 -22.49
C ASN A 161 -12.09 24.83 -23.61
N ASN A 162 -12.05 26.16 -23.51
CA ASN A 162 -11.33 27.00 -24.47
C ASN A 162 -9.82 26.73 -24.42
N ALA A 163 -9.24 26.63 -23.23
CA ALA A 163 -7.83 26.30 -23.05
C ALA A 163 -7.50 24.90 -23.61
N LEU A 164 -8.32 23.88 -23.36
CA LEU A 164 -8.15 22.54 -23.95
C LEU A 164 -8.22 22.57 -25.48
N LYS A 165 -9.10 23.39 -26.05
CA LYS A 165 -9.19 23.57 -27.51
C LYS A 165 -7.90 24.18 -28.07
N MET A 166 -7.36 25.21 -27.42
CA MET A 166 -6.09 25.82 -27.81
C MET A 166 -4.93 24.81 -27.72
N ILE A 167 -4.87 23.98 -26.66
CA ILE A 167 -3.87 22.90 -26.53
C ILE A 167 -4.01 21.90 -27.68
N ALA A 168 -5.24 21.49 -28.01
CA ALA A 168 -5.51 20.55 -29.09
C ALA A 168 -5.10 21.08 -30.47
N GLU A 169 -5.26 22.39 -30.73
CA GLU A 169 -4.83 23.04 -31.97
C GLU A 169 -3.30 23.06 -32.14
N LEU A 170 -2.54 23.02 -31.04
CA LEU A 170 -1.08 22.94 -31.04
C LEU A 170 -0.53 21.52 -31.29
N ARG A 171 -1.41 20.53 -31.42
CA ARG A 171 -1.05 19.13 -31.70
C ARG A 171 -0.76 18.95 -33.19
N THR A 172 0.41 18.38 -33.50
CA THR A 172 0.84 18.13 -34.89
C THR A 172 0.13 16.96 -35.57
N SER A 173 -0.53 16.06 -34.82
CA SER A 173 -1.20 14.87 -35.38
C SER A 173 -2.72 15.07 -35.55
N GLY A 174 -3.24 14.85 -36.75
CA GLY A 174 -4.66 15.04 -37.14
C GLY A 174 -5.69 14.05 -36.57
N ILE A 175 -5.48 13.49 -35.37
CA ILE A 175 -6.44 12.61 -34.70
C ILE A 175 -7.57 13.46 -34.10
N ARG A 176 -8.83 13.17 -34.46
CA ARG A 176 -10.02 13.84 -33.92
C ARG A 176 -10.45 13.17 -32.61
N GLY A 177 -10.54 13.96 -31.53
CA GLY A 177 -11.06 13.55 -30.22
C GLY A 177 -10.03 12.76 -29.42
N VAL A 178 -9.61 13.28 -28.27
CA VAL A 178 -8.62 12.63 -27.40
C VAL A 178 -9.19 12.61 -25.99
N ALA A 179 -9.41 11.42 -25.43
CA ALA A 179 -9.70 11.26 -24.01
C ALA A 179 -8.40 10.93 -23.28
N ILE A 180 -8.00 11.81 -22.38
CA ILE A 180 -6.85 11.63 -21.51
C ILE A 180 -7.38 11.16 -20.16
N GLU A 181 -7.10 9.90 -19.82
CA GLU A 181 -7.24 9.42 -18.44
C GLU A 181 -6.00 9.83 -17.65
N ILE A 182 -6.22 10.52 -16.55
CA ILE A 182 -5.21 11.07 -15.66
C ILE A 182 -5.26 10.26 -14.37
N PRO A 183 -4.24 9.43 -14.10
CA PRO A 183 -4.23 8.63 -12.89
C PRO A 183 -4.03 9.52 -11.66
N VAL A 184 -4.83 9.26 -10.64
CA VAL A 184 -4.83 9.96 -9.36
C VAL A 184 -4.69 8.95 -8.25
N ARG A 185 -3.72 9.15 -7.38
CA ARG A 185 -3.53 8.29 -6.21
C ARG A 185 -3.71 9.11 -4.95
N VAL A 186 -4.58 8.64 -4.06
CA VAL A 186 -4.71 9.24 -2.73
C VAL A 186 -3.54 8.76 -1.89
N TRP A 187 -2.84 9.71 -1.25
CA TRP A 187 -1.72 9.44 -0.36
C TRP A 187 -2.09 9.85 1.07
N PHE A 188 -2.41 8.85 1.88
CA PHE A 188 -2.67 8.98 3.31
C PHE A 188 -1.36 8.77 4.08
N LEU A 189 -0.94 9.78 4.83
CA LEU A 189 0.30 9.78 5.61
C LEU A 189 0.06 10.15 7.06
N ASP A 190 0.76 9.46 7.95
CA ASP A 190 0.97 9.87 9.33
C ASP A 190 2.48 9.95 9.65
N PHE A 191 3.15 11.00 9.15
CA PHE A 191 4.56 11.27 9.49
C PHE A 191 4.74 12.17 10.72
N GLU A 192 3.66 12.78 11.20
CA GLU A 192 3.64 13.56 12.44
C GLU A 192 2.72 12.88 13.45
N ALA A 193 3.06 11.62 13.78
CA ALA A 193 2.39 10.76 14.77
C ALA A 193 2.27 11.37 16.19
N GLU A 194 2.75 12.60 16.39
CA GLU A 194 2.44 13.40 17.59
C GLU A 194 1.04 14.05 17.54
N ILE A 195 0.35 14.07 16.39
CA ILE A 195 -0.91 14.85 16.20
C ILE A 195 -2.13 13.99 15.86
N LEU A 196 -1.99 12.87 15.14
CA LEU A 196 -3.12 12.05 14.70
C LEU A 196 -3.45 10.92 15.68
N GLU A 197 -4.62 11.00 16.31
CA GLU A 197 -5.20 9.90 17.07
C GLU A 197 -5.75 8.82 16.12
N MET A 198 -5.74 7.55 16.56
CA MET A 198 -6.28 6.44 15.74
C MET A 198 -7.71 6.67 15.25
N GLU A 199 -8.54 7.37 16.01
CA GLU A 199 -9.90 7.76 15.61
C GLU A 199 -9.91 8.53 14.28
N GLY A 200 -9.02 9.52 14.12
CA GLY A 200 -8.95 10.32 12.89
C GLY A 200 -8.45 9.52 11.68
N ALA A 201 -7.53 8.57 11.90
CA ALA A 201 -7.09 7.67 10.83
C ALA A 201 -8.20 6.71 10.37
N VAL A 202 -9.00 6.18 11.31
CA VAL A 202 -10.18 5.36 10.99
C VAL A 202 -11.17 6.16 10.16
N GLU A 203 -11.57 7.34 10.62
CA GLU A 203 -12.54 8.19 9.92
C GLU A 203 -12.05 8.59 8.51
N SER A 204 -10.77 8.91 8.36
CA SER A 204 -10.18 9.29 7.07
C SER A 204 -10.20 8.15 6.05
N LEU A 205 -9.77 6.95 6.45
CA LEU A 205 -9.76 5.79 5.55
C LEU A 205 -11.19 5.36 5.19
N GLU A 206 -12.14 5.47 6.12
CA GLU A 206 -13.56 5.23 5.85
C GLU A 206 -14.14 6.25 4.88
N ALA A 207 -13.80 7.53 5.00
CA ALA A 207 -14.22 8.57 4.06
C ALA A 207 -13.65 8.31 2.65
N ILE A 208 -12.39 7.89 2.53
CA ILE A 208 -11.81 7.52 1.23
C ILE A 208 -12.53 6.29 0.64
N SER A 209 -12.74 5.24 1.43
CA SER A 209 -13.50 4.05 1.02
C SER A 209 -14.89 4.42 0.52
N LYS A 210 -15.58 5.32 1.24
CA LYS A 210 -16.91 5.81 0.87
C LYS A 210 -16.87 6.61 -0.43
N ALA A 211 -15.89 7.47 -0.62
CA ALA A 211 -15.72 8.25 -1.84
C ALA A 211 -15.55 7.35 -3.07
N GLU A 212 -14.74 6.29 -2.97
CA GLU A 212 -14.53 5.33 -4.04
C GLU A 212 -15.85 4.71 -4.53
N GLN A 213 -16.71 4.30 -3.60
CA GLN A 213 -18.03 3.73 -3.89
C GLN A 213 -18.95 4.74 -4.58
N VAL A 214 -19.03 5.97 -4.05
CA VAL A 214 -19.86 7.05 -4.64
C VAL A 214 -19.38 7.41 -6.05
N ILE A 215 -18.07 7.49 -6.25
CA ILE A 215 -17.46 7.73 -7.56
C ILE A 215 -17.88 6.64 -8.54
N LYS A 216 -17.75 5.36 -8.15
CA LYS A 216 -18.15 4.22 -9.00
C LYS A 216 -19.61 4.31 -9.43
N GLU A 217 -20.52 4.47 -8.47
CA GLU A 217 -21.95 4.59 -8.73
C GLU A 217 -22.28 5.78 -9.65
N SER A 218 -21.63 6.92 -9.42
CA SER A 218 -21.83 8.13 -10.23
C SER A 218 -21.43 7.91 -11.69
N TRP A 219 -20.29 7.25 -11.93
CA TRP A 219 -19.81 6.93 -13.28
C TRP A 219 -20.68 5.90 -13.98
N GLU A 220 -21.07 4.83 -13.30
CA GLU A 220 -21.98 3.83 -13.87
C GLU A 220 -23.33 4.43 -14.29
N ASN A 221 -23.86 5.35 -13.48
CA ASN A 221 -25.10 6.07 -13.81
C ASN A 221 -24.91 7.02 -15.00
N TYR A 222 -23.77 7.72 -15.08
CA TYR A 222 -23.44 8.61 -16.20
C TYR A 222 -23.26 7.84 -17.51
N GLU A 223 -22.58 6.69 -17.48
CA GLU A 223 -22.35 5.84 -18.64
C GLU A 223 -23.63 5.20 -19.18
N ARG A 224 -24.61 4.91 -18.31
CA ARG A 224 -25.94 4.40 -18.70
C ARG A 224 -26.81 5.47 -19.36
N SER A 225 -26.61 6.75 -19.04
CA SER A 225 -27.50 7.85 -19.42
C SER A 225 -26.99 8.74 -20.56
N SER A 226 -25.70 8.67 -20.92
CA SER A 226 -25.06 9.63 -21.83
C SER A 226 -24.82 9.11 -23.26
N ASP A 227 -25.09 9.94 -24.27
CA ASP A 227 -24.75 9.66 -25.67
C ASP A 227 -23.22 9.84 -25.89
N LYS A 228 -22.54 8.78 -26.37
CA LYS A 228 -21.10 8.56 -26.21
C LYS A 228 -20.18 9.36 -27.16
N ARG A 229 -20.61 10.50 -27.70
CA ARG A 229 -19.78 11.27 -28.64
C ARG A 229 -18.76 12.12 -27.90
N ILE A 230 -17.50 11.66 -27.89
CA ILE A 230 -16.36 12.46 -27.44
C ILE A 230 -16.03 13.48 -28.52
N MET A 231 -16.51 14.71 -28.34
CA MET A 231 -16.10 15.84 -29.16
C MET A 231 -14.93 16.56 -28.49
N GLY A 232 -13.81 16.69 -29.21
CA GLY A 232 -12.62 17.43 -28.74
C GLY A 232 -11.72 16.67 -27.75
N MET A 233 -10.74 17.38 -27.20
CA MET A 233 -9.88 16.87 -26.14
C MET A 233 -10.61 16.93 -24.81
N LYS A 234 -10.56 15.84 -24.02
CA LYS A 234 -11.15 15.77 -22.69
C LYS A 234 -10.17 15.14 -21.71
N CYS A 235 -10.10 15.68 -20.50
CA CYS A 235 -9.34 15.12 -19.39
C CYS A 235 -10.28 14.42 -18.41
N THR A 236 -9.83 13.33 -17.80
CA THR A 236 -10.59 12.59 -16.80
C THR A 236 -9.68 12.04 -15.73
N PHE A 237 -9.82 12.52 -14.51
CA PHE A 237 -9.16 11.99 -13.34
C PHE A 237 -9.79 10.67 -12.93
N VAL A 238 -8.96 9.64 -12.85
CA VAL A 238 -9.36 8.27 -12.51
C VAL A 238 -8.50 7.80 -11.34
N LEU A 239 -9.16 7.30 -10.29
CA LEU A 239 -8.47 6.82 -9.09
C LEU A 239 -7.58 5.62 -9.40
N GLU A 240 -6.49 5.51 -8.65
CA GLU A 240 -5.67 4.33 -8.49
C GLU A 240 -5.73 3.88 -7.02
N PRO A 241 -5.44 2.60 -6.73
CA PRO A 241 -5.42 2.09 -5.36
C PRO A 241 -4.56 2.97 -4.46
N MET A 242 -5.07 3.33 -3.29
CA MET A 242 -4.47 4.35 -2.43
C MET A 242 -3.11 3.93 -1.86
N VAL A 243 -2.36 4.89 -1.34
CA VAL A 243 -1.22 4.66 -0.45
C VAL A 243 -1.67 4.95 0.97
N ALA A 244 -1.47 3.99 1.87
CA ALA A 244 -1.68 4.20 3.30
C ALA A 244 -0.36 3.98 4.05
N ASP A 245 0.16 5.03 4.66
CA ASP A 245 1.27 4.93 5.59
C ASP A 245 0.75 4.94 7.04
N LEU A 246 0.76 3.75 7.64
CA LEU A 246 0.35 3.52 9.03
C LEU A 246 1.57 3.21 9.91
N SER A 247 2.78 3.54 9.46
CA SER A 247 4.00 3.30 10.22
C SER A 247 4.17 4.24 11.43
N GLY A 248 3.35 5.30 11.52
CA GLY A 248 3.21 6.12 12.73
C GLY A 248 2.47 5.42 13.88
N PHE A 249 1.73 4.34 13.60
CA PHE A 249 0.89 3.67 14.59
C PHE A 249 1.53 2.41 15.17
N ILE A 250 1.34 2.24 16.48
CA ILE A 250 1.67 1.02 17.20
C ILE A 250 0.61 -0.05 16.88
N ILE A 251 1.01 -1.32 16.81
CA ILE A 251 0.08 -2.44 16.63
C ILE A 251 -0.76 -2.63 17.90
N THR A 252 -2.02 -2.22 17.80
CA THR A 252 -3.08 -2.41 18.81
C THR A 252 -4.29 -3.15 18.23
N SER A 253 -5.29 -3.43 19.06
CA SER A 253 -6.57 -3.99 18.61
C SER A 253 -7.30 -3.09 17.62
N GLU A 254 -7.20 -1.78 17.80
CA GLU A 254 -7.87 -0.77 16.98
C GLU A 254 -7.25 -0.74 15.58
N LEU A 255 -5.91 -0.73 15.46
CA LEU A 255 -5.24 -0.82 14.17
C LEU A 255 -5.57 -2.14 13.46
N GLY A 256 -5.57 -3.25 14.19
CA GLY A 256 -5.96 -4.56 13.66
C GLY A 256 -7.38 -4.56 13.09
N ALA A 257 -8.34 -4.02 13.84
CA ALA A 257 -9.74 -3.92 13.42
C ALA A 257 -9.93 -2.99 12.21
N LEU A 258 -9.17 -1.89 12.14
CA LEU A 258 -9.18 -0.99 11.00
C LEU A 258 -8.71 -1.71 9.72
N VAL A 259 -7.55 -2.37 9.77
CA VAL A 259 -7.02 -3.10 8.60
C VAL A 259 -7.96 -4.24 8.20
N GLU A 260 -8.49 -4.98 9.17
CA GLU A 260 -9.50 -6.02 8.92
C GLU A 260 -10.73 -5.45 8.20
N LYS A 261 -11.28 -4.34 8.68
CA LYS A 261 -12.43 -3.65 8.05
C LYS A 261 -12.10 -3.25 6.61
N MET A 262 -10.97 -2.58 6.37
CA MET A 262 -10.56 -2.16 5.03
C MET A 262 -10.40 -3.35 4.08
N MET A 263 -9.81 -4.46 4.55
CA MET A 263 -9.68 -5.68 3.76
C MET A 263 -11.06 -6.29 3.45
N GLN A 264 -11.95 -6.42 4.43
CA GLN A 264 -13.30 -6.97 4.26
C GLN A 264 -14.16 -6.14 3.30
N GLU A 265 -14.05 -4.81 3.37
CA GLU A 265 -14.77 -3.87 2.49
C GLU A 265 -14.20 -3.81 1.06
N ASN A 266 -13.18 -4.61 0.73
CA ASN A 266 -12.51 -4.58 -0.57
C ASN A 266 -11.98 -3.18 -0.93
N VAL A 267 -11.36 -2.52 0.04
CA VAL A 267 -10.50 -1.36 -0.20
C VAL A 267 -9.19 -1.87 -0.77
N TRP A 268 -8.67 -1.19 -1.81
CA TRP A 268 -7.45 -1.60 -2.50
C TRP A 268 -6.34 -0.59 -2.27
N PHE A 269 -5.16 -1.12 -1.99
CA PHE A 269 -3.97 -0.33 -1.72
C PHE A 269 -2.93 -0.63 -2.78
N SER A 270 -2.35 0.41 -3.35
CA SER A 270 -1.11 0.24 -4.11
C SER A 270 0.08 0.04 -3.18
N HIS A 271 -0.03 0.56 -1.96
CA HIS A 271 0.96 0.42 -0.91
C HIS A 271 0.36 0.55 0.48
N LEU A 272 0.85 -0.29 1.40
CA LEU A 272 0.56 -0.22 2.83
C LEU A 272 1.88 -0.27 3.61
N SER A 273 2.16 0.72 4.45
CA SER A 273 3.30 0.73 5.38
C SER A 273 2.82 0.45 6.81
N LEU A 274 3.52 -0.43 7.52
CA LEU A 274 3.25 -0.77 8.93
C LEU A 274 4.55 -0.79 9.72
N ALA A 275 4.52 -0.20 10.93
CA ALA A 275 5.59 -0.40 11.90
C ALA A 275 5.30 -1.67 12.71
N MET A 276 6.27 -2.59 12.76
CA MET A 276 6.16 -3.85 13.49
C MET A 276 6.51 -3.68 14.97
N TYR A 277 5.87 -2.70 15.60
CA TYR A 277 5.97 -2.43 17.02
C TYR A 277 4.65 -2.77 17.71
N VAL A 278 4.68 -3.73 18.65
CA VAL A 278 3.49 -4.18 19.40
C VAL A 278 3.51 -3.56 20.79
N GLU A 279 2.40 -2.98 21.25
CA GLU A 279 2.33 -2.23 22.53
C GLU A 279 2.43 -3.15 23.78
N ARG A 280 3.63 -3.62 24.11
CA ARG A 280 3.82 -4.57 25.24
C ARG A 280 3.60 -3.96 26.61
N GLU A 281 3.94 -2.69 26.79
CA GLU A 281 3.88 -2.03 28.10
C GLU A 281 2.45 -1.88 28.62
N ARG A 282 1.46 -1.83 27.72
CA ARG A 282 0.03 -1.84 28.05
C ARG A 282 -0.62 -3.21 27.85
N MET A 283 -0.08 -4.07 26.99
CA MET A 283 -0.54 -5.46 26.85
C MET A 283 0.04 -6.36 27.95
N ILE A 284 -0.69 -6.47 29.06
CA ILE A 284 -0.36 -7.39 30.18
C ILE A 284 -0.41 -8.88 29.75
N ASP A 285 -1.04 -9.20 28.60
CA ASP A 285 -1.27 -10.58 28.13
C ASP A 285 -0.56 -10.89 26.80
N GLU A 286 0.51 -11.71 26.84
CA GLU A 286 1.21 -12.23 25.64
C GLU A 286 0.24 -12.89 24.64
N ARG A 287 -0.86 -13.48 25.13
CA ARG A 287 -1.88 -14.10 24.27
C ARG A 287 -2.61 -13.06 23.43
N ALA A 288 -2.95 -11.90 24.01
CA ALA A 288 -3.65 -10.83 23.32
C ALA A 288 -2.77 -10.25 22.21
N ALA A 289 -1.50 -9.98 22.51
CA ALA A 289 -0.51 -9.53 21.52
C ALA A 289 -0.40 -10.50 20.34
N LYS A 290 -0.35 -11.82 20.62
CA LYS A 290 -0.30 -12.85 19.59
C LYS A 290 -1.57 -12.90 18.72
N ILE A 291 -2.74 -12.69 19.31
CA ILE A 291 -4.02 -12.64 18.57
C ILE A 291 -4.06 -11.41 17.66
N ILE A 292 -3.70 -10.24 18.18
CA ILE A 292 -3.72 -8.98 17.42
C ILE A 292 -2.76 -9.05 16.24
N LEU A 293 -1.49 -9.39 16.50
CA LEU A 293 -0.48 -9.50 15.45
C LEU A 293 -0.87 -10.59 14.44
N GLY A 294 -1.27 -11.78 14.91
CA GLY A 294 -1.60 -12.88 14.03
C GLY A 294 -2.79 -12.56 13.13
N SER A 295 -3.84 -11.95 13.68
CA SER A 295 -4.98 -11.46 12.90
C SER A 295 -4.52 -10.47 11.83
N LEU A 296 -3.78 -9.42 12.22
CA LEU A 296 -3.26 -8.42 11.29
C LEU A 296 -2.48 -9.06 10.13
N MET A 297 -1.54 -9.95 10.43
CA MET A 297 -0.72 -10.62 9.42
C MET A 297 -1.54 -11.52 8.49
N THR A 298 -2.57 -12.18 9.00
CA THR A 298 -3.48 -12.98 8.16
C THR A 298 -4.36 -12.12 7.25
N GLN A 299 -4.68 -10.89 7.64
CA GLN A 299 -5.42 -9.94 6.78
C GLN A 299 -4.53 -9.39 5.66
N VAL A 300 -3.29 -8.99 5.95
CA VAL A 300 -2.39 -8.37 4.94
C VAL A 300 -1.66 -9.38 4.04
N PHE A 301 -1.63 -10.65 4.43
CA PHE A 301 -1.11 -11.76 3.63
C PHE A 301 -2.16 -12.86 3.45
N ASP A 302 -3.40 -12.46 3.17
CA ASP A 302 -4.53 -13.37 2.98
C ASP A 302 -4.20 -14.44 1.92
N SER A 303 -4.57 -15.68 2.24
CA SER A 303 -4.47 -16.85 1.38
C SER A 303 -5.54 -16.93 0.30
N SER A 304 -6.50 -16.00 0.30
CA SER A 304 -7.62 -15.96 -0.65
C SER A 304 -7.46 -14.82 -1.65
N ARG A 305 -7.24 -15.15 -2.92
CA ARG A 305 -7.17 -14.14 -3.98
C ARG A 305 -8.54 -13.52 -4.26
N ARG A 306 -8.62 -12.20 -4.24
CA ARG A 306 -9.83 -11.44 -4.58
C ARG A 306 -9.84 -10.99 -6.04
N SER A 307 -11.05 -10.90 -6.60
CA SER A 307 -11.27 -10.37 -7.95
C SER A 307 -11.26 -8.84 -7.94
N ASP A 308 -10.66 -8.22 -8.95
CA ASP A 308 -10.66 -6.76 -9.16
C ASP A 308 -12.07 -6.19 -9.35
N SER A 309 -13.02 -7.01 -9.80
CA SER A 309 -14.44 -6.64 -9.87
C SER A 309 -15.06 -6.30 -8.51
N LEU A 310 -14.49 -6.77 -7.40
CA LEU A 310 -14.97 -6.51 -6.04
C LEU A 310 -14.49 -5.17 -5.48
N ALA A 311 -13.56 -4.48 -6.16
CA ALA A 311 -13.07 -3.18 -5.72
C ALA A 311 -14.20 -2.14 -5.61
N ASN A 312 -14.05 -1.24 -4.64
CA ASN A 312 -14.95 -0.11 -4.40
C ASN A 312 -15.11 0.82 -5.59
N THR A 313 -14.11 0.90 -6.48
CA THR A 313 -14.17 1.71 -7.69
C THR A 313 -13.52 1.05 -8.91
N THR A 314 -13.74 1.64 -10.09
CA THR A 314 -13.05 1.22 -11.32
C THR A 314 -11.72 1.96 -11.39
N TYR A 315 -10.66 1.34 -10.89
CA TYR A 315 -9.33 1.94 -10.90
C TYR A 315 -8.77 2.12 -12.31
N CYS A 316 -7.90 3.12 -12.46
CA CYS A 316 -7.25 3.47 -13.72
C CYS A 316 -6.50 2.26 -14.28
N SER A 317 -6.96 1.77 -15.42
CA SER A 317 -6.38 0.62 -16.14
C SER A 317 -5.22 1.08 -17.02
N ASN A 318 -4.19 1.67 -16.43
CA ASN A 318 -3.08 2.19 -17.23
C ASN A 318 -2.36 1.04 -17.96
N GLN A 319 -2.21 1.15 -19.29
CA GLN A 319 -1.74 0.06 -20.16
C GLN A 319 -0.32 -0.44 -19.82
N ARG A 320 0.52 0.38 -19.18
CA ARG A 320 1.86 -0.02 -18.67
C ARG A 320 1.78 -1.10 -17.59
N TRP A 321 0.72 -1.11 -16.77
CA TRP A 321 0.51 -2.06 -15.67
C TRP A 321 -0.34 -3.27 -16.08
N ARG A 322 -0.94 -3.28 -17.27
CA ARG A 322 -1.81 -4.37 -17.77
C ARG A 322 -1.12 -5.72 -17.95
N LYS A 323 0.21 -5.81 -17.84
CA LYS A 323 0.85 -7.14 -17.89
C LYS A 323 0.37 -8.04 -16.74
N ASN A 324 0.11 -7.47 -15.55
CA ASN A 324 -0.29 -8.25 -14.39
C ASN A 324 -1.55 -7.64 -13.73
N ARG A 325 -2.62 -8.45 -13.56
CA ARG A 325 -3.86 -8.01 -12.87
C ARG A 325 -3.52 -7.40 -11.50
N PRO A 326 -4.16 -6.29 -11.10
CA PRO A 326 -3.89 -5.71 -9.79
C PRO A 326 -4.29 -6.71 -8.70
N LEU A 327 -3.56 -6.71 -7.60
CA LEU A 327 -3.94 -7.40 -6.38
C LEU A 327 -4.51 -6.37 -5.40
N GLN A 328 -5.27 -6.82 -4.40
CA GLN A 328 -5.86 -5.95 -3.38
C GLN A 328 -4.80 -5.13 -2.64
N LEU A 329 -3.62 -5.72 -2.41
CA LEU A 329 -2.45 -5.04 -1.90
C LEU A 329 -1.33 -5.10 -2.97
N GLY A 330 -0.90 -3.95 -3.47
CA GLY A 330 0.20 -3.88 -4.42
C GLY A 330 1.52 -4.20 -3.73
N THR A 331 1.92 -3.32 -2.83
CA THR A 331 3.17 -3.40 -2.07
C THR A 331 2.87 -3.31 -0.58
N ILE A 332 3.59 -4.07 0.23
CA ILE A 332 3.63 -3.88 1.67
C ILE A 332 5.04 -3.51 2.12
N HIS A 333 5.13 -2.52 3.00
CA HIS A 333 6.36 -2.18 3.69
C HIS A 333 6.20 -2.48 5.18
N LEU A 334 7.14 -3.24 5.71
CA LEU A 334 7.18 -3.62 7.11
C LEU A 334 8.44 -3.04 7.73
N ASP A 335 8.26 -2.13 8.68
CA ASP A 335 9.37 -1.64 9.49
C ASP A 335 9.59 -2.59 10.67
N CYS A 336 10.54 -3.52 10.53
CA CYS A 336 10.89 -4.49 11.55
C CYS A 336 12.03 -3.94 12.41
N GLU A 337 11.70 -3.04 13.33
CA GLU A 337 12.60 -2.57 14.38
C GLU A 337 13.07 -3.72 15.30
N SER A 338 14.15 -3.49 16.07
CA SER A 338 14.76 -4.51 16.95
C SER A 338 13.87 -4.98 18.10
N THR A 339 12.65 -4.42 18.23
CA THR A 339 11.67 -4.75 19.27
C THR A 339 10.80 -5.97 18.97
N ILE A 340 10.83 -6.51 17.75
CA ILE A 340 10.03 -7.69 17.39
C ILE A 340 10.63 -8.97 18.01
N LEU A 341 9.79 -9.76 18.67
CA LEU A 341 10.25 -11.00 19.29
C LEU A 341 10.40 -12.10 18.23
N PRO A 342 11.31 -13.08 18.44
CA PRO A 342 11.48 -14.20 17.51
C PRO A 342 10.15 -14.86 17.13
N LEU A 343 9.31 -15.24 18.10
CA LEU A 343 8.02 -15.91 17.87
C LEU A 343 6.99 -15.08 17.09
N GLU A 344 7.12 -13.76 17.10
CA GLU A 344 6.27 -12.86 16.31
C GLU A 344 6.76 -12.82 14.87
N PHE A 345 8.08 -12.78 14.67
CA PHE A 345 8.68 -12.91 13.36
C PHE A 345 8.35 -14.26 12.71
N GLU A 346 8.39 -15.37 13.47
CA GLU A 346 7.96 -16.70 13.00
C GLU A 346 6.48 -16.67 12.56
N ALA A 347 5.63 -15.99 13.33
CA ALA A 347 4.21 -15.89 13.09
C ALA A 347 3.88 -15.04 11.84
N MET A 348 4.61 -13.95 11.63
CA MET A 348 4.54 -13.17 10.38
C MET A 348 4.93 -14.02 9.17
N CYS A 349 6.08 -14.68 9.24
CA CYS A 349 6.62 -15.49 8.16
C CYS A 349 5.69 -16.66 7.81
N SER A 350 4.99 -17.23 8.80
CA SER A 350 4.01 -18.29 8.55
C SER A 350 2.76 -17.81 7.81
N ALA A 351 2.41 -16.51 7.85
CA ALA A 351 1.36 -15.94 7.01
C ALA A 351 1.87 -15.66 5.58
N MET A 352 3.06 -15.06 5.46
CA MET A 352 3.65 -14.65 4.18
C MET A 352 3.79 -15.78 3.16
N VAL A 353 4.05 -17.01 3.63
CA VAL A 353 4.20 -18.20 2.77
C VAL A 353 2.94 -18.52 1.95
N LEU A 354 1.77 -18.05 2.38
CA LEU A 354 0.46 -18.29 1.74
C LEU A 354 -0.11 -17.05 1.03
N ASN A 355 0.63 -15.95 0.99
CA ASN A 355 0.15 -14.68 0.47
C ASN A 355 -0.45 -14.80 -0.95
N GLN A 356 -1.71 -14.42 -1.13
CA GLN A 356 -2.38 -14.36 -2.44
C GLN A 356 -2.75 -12.94 -2.89
N ILE A 357 -2.64 -11.96 -2.00
CA ILE A 357 -3.15 -10.60 -2.21
C ILE A 357 -2.07 -9.51 -2.30
N THR A 358 -0.80 -9.85 -2.06
CA THR A 358 0.33 -8.89 -2.09
C THR A 358 1.32 -9.24 -3.19
N ARG A 359 1.75 -8.27 -4.03
CA ARG A 359 2.72 -8.52 -5.12
C ARG A 359 4.17 -8.27 -4.69
N ASN A 360 4.41 -7.21 -3.94
CA ASN A 360 5.74 -6.81 -3.52
C ASN A 360 5.81 -6.68 -2.00
N VAL A 361 6.92 -7.13 -1.42
CA VAL A 361 7.21 -6.94 0.01
C VAL A 361 8.53 -6.19 0.13
N SER A 362 8.56 -5.21 1.02
CA SER A 362 9.79 -4.59 1.50
C SER A 362 9.84 -4.67 3.01
N MET A 363 11.01 -4.96 3.56
CA MET A 363 11.22 -5.10 5.00
C MET A 363 12.46 -4.33 5.40
N ALA A 364 12.30 -3.39 6.33
CA ALA A 364 13.43 -2.81 7.07
C ALA A 364 13.79 -3.78 8.20
N LEU A 365 14.96 -4.39 8.13
CA LEU A 365 15.39 -5.44 9.05
C LEU A 365 16.49 -4.90 9.98
N ALA A 366 16.12 -4.40 11.15
CA ALA A 366 17.06 -4.01 12.19
C ALA A 366 17.62 -5.25 12.95
N VAL A 367 18.17 -6.23 12.20
CA VAL A 367 18.76 -7.44 12.78
C VAL A 367 20.08 -7.08 13.45
N GLU A 368 20.11 -7.17 14.78
CA GLU A 368 21.31 -6.91 15.56
C GLU A 368 22.32 -8.05 15.38
N ALA A 369 23.53 -7.71 14.92
CA ALA A 369 24.58 -8.69 14.59
C ALA A 369 25.25 -9.34 15.82
N ASP A 370 24.96 -8.85 17.02
CA ASP A 370 25.50 -9.32 18.30
C ASP A 370 24.69 -10.45 18.96
N ASP A 371 23.53 -10.81 18.39
CA ASP A 371 22.83 -12.08 18.68
C ASP A 371 22.81 -13.02 17.45
N PRO A 372 23.88 -13.80 17.24
CA PRO A 372 23.99 -14.72 16.10
C PRO A 372 22.89 -15.79 16.04
N ILE A 373 22.32 -16.17 17.18
CA ILE A 373 21.29 -17.22 17.23
C ILE A 373 19.97 -16.66 16.74
N THR A 374 19.59 -15.48 17.21
CA THR A 374 18.36 -14.81 16.77
C THR A 374 18.46 -14.39 15.31
N SER A 375 19.61 -13.84 14.88
CA SER A 375 19.88 -13.49 13.49
C SER A 375 19.72 -14.70 12.56
N ALA A 376 20.39 -15.82 12.85
CA ALA A 376 20.31 -17.02 12.02
C ALA A 376 18.87 -17.53 11.88
N ARG A 377 18.08 -17.50 12.97
CA ARG A 377 16.67 -17.89 12.95
C ARG A 377 15.81 -16.98 12.07
N TRP A 378 16.04 -15.68 12.07
CA TRP A 378 15.31 -14.77 11.17
C TRP A 378 15.59 -15.14 9.72
N TRP A 379 16.84 -15.43 9.38
CA TRP A 379 17.20 -15.86 8.02
C TRP A 379 16.58 -17.20 7.63
N GLU A 380 16.47 -18.16 8.53
CA GLU A 380 15.73 -19.41 8.28
C GLU A 380 14.26 -19.14 7.96
N TRP A 381 13.59 -18.28 8.73
CA TRP A 381 12.19 -17.93 8.52
C TRP A 381 11.95 -17.11 7.25
N LEU A 382 12.87 -16.21 6.89
CA LEU A 382 12.85 -15.50 5.61
C LEU A 382 13.02 -16.46 4.43
N ALA A 383 13.95 -17.43 4.54
CA ALA A 383 14.12 -18.48 3.53
C ALA A 383 12.83 -19.28 3.36
N TYR A 384 12.18 -19.67 4.45
CA TYR A 384 10.93 -20.41 4.42
C TYR A 384 9.78 -19.59 3.82
N ALA A 385 9.57 -18.36 4.27
CA ALA A 385 8.45 -17.51 3.87
C ALA A 385 8.46 -17.17 2.38
N PHE A 386 9.64 -16.98 1.80
CA PHE A 386 9.77 -16.41 0.46
C PHE A 386 10.33 -17.38 -0.60
N PHE A 387 11.05 -18.43 -0.19
CA PHE A 387 11.82 -19.25 -1.12
C PHE A 387 11.58 -20.77 -0.97
N SER A 388 10.86 -21.21 0.05
CA SER A 388 10.50 -22.64 0.19
C SER A 388 9.63 -23.13 -0.97
N ASP A 389 9.58 -24.45 -1.17
CA ASP A 389 8.66 -25.07 -2.13
C ASP A 389 7.20 -24.65 -1.87
N ARG A 390 6.85 -24.50 -0.60
CA ARG A 390 5.53 -24.05 -0.19
C ARG A 390 5.26 -22.60 -0.59
N ALA A 391 6.22 -21.69 -0.36
CA ALA A 391 6.10 -20.30 -0.81
C ALA A 391 5.93 -20.22 -2.34
N ARG A 392 6.71 -21.00 -3.09
CA ARG A 392 6.62 -21.05 -4.56
C ARG A 392 5.31 -21.64 -5.09
N ALA A 393 4.66 -22.51 -4.31
CA ALA A 393 3.37 -23.07 -4.70
C ALA A 393 2.20 -22.17 -4.28
N CYS A 394 2.32 -21.48 -3.14
CA CYS A 394 1.20 -20.88 -2.45
C CYS A 394 1.29 -19.36 -2.29
N SER A 395 2.31 -18.69 -2.84
CA SER A 395 2.45 -17.23 -2.79
C SER A 395 2.32 -16.57 -4.18
N THR A 396 1.72 -15.39 -4.25
CA THR A 396 1.69 -14.52 -5.44
C THR A 396 2.78 -13.46 -5.43
N LEU A 397 3.69 -13.51 -4.45
CA LEU A 397 4.78 -12.56 -4.31
C LEU A 397 5.73 -12.64 -5.52
N GLU A 398 6.02 -11.50 -6.14
CA GLU A 398 6.90 -11.39 -7.31
C GLU A 398 8.25 -10.73 -6.96
N SER A 399 8.25 -9.80 -5.99
CA SER A 399 9.44 -9.01 -5.63
C SER A 399 9.61 -8.89 -4.11
N LEU A 400 10.85 -9.07 -3.64
CA LEU A 400 11.21 -8.96 -2.21
C LEU A 400 12.42 -8.03 -2.02
N ALA A 401 12.23 -7.00 -1.21
CA ALA A 401 13.28 -6.08 -0.78
C ALA A 401 13.61 -6.24 0.70
N LEU A 402 14.88 -6.45 0.98
CA LEU A 402 15.39 -6.39 2.34
C LEU A 402 16.30 -5.17 2.44
N ILE A 403 15.92 -4.22 3.30
CA ILE A 403 16.64 -2.96 3.53
C ILE A 403 17.08 -2.87 5.00
N TYR A 404 18.08 -2.03 5.29
CA TYR A 404 18.65 -1.86 6.63
C TYR A 404 19.24 -3.13 7.28
N ILE A 405 19.58 -4.15 6.48
CA ILE A 405 20.22 -5.40 6.92
C ILE A 405 21.63 -5.08 7.43
N GLY A 406 21.80 -4.84 8.73
CA GLY A 406 23.05 -4.32 9.30
C GLY A 406 24.30 -5.11 8.87
N SER A 407 24.27 -6.43 8.99
CA SER A 407 25.26 -7.35 8.41
C SER A 407 24.69 -8.77 8.28
N MET A 408 25.33 -9.61 7.47
CA MET A 408 25.01 -11.04 7.37
C MET A 408 26.28 -11.85 7.60
N SER A 409 26.26 -12.75 8.58
CA SER A 409 27.38 -13.63 8.94
C SER A 409 27.39 -14.91 8.10
N ALA A 410 28.49 -15.68 8.17
CA ALA A 410 28.54 -17.01 7.55
C ALA A 410 27.48 -17.95 8.12
N ALA A 411 27.23 -17.89 9.43
CA ALA A 411 26.20 -18.68 10.08
C ALA A 411 24.79 -18.33 9.57
N ASP A 412 24.53 -17.06 9.30
CA ASP A 412 23.25 -16.62 8.71
C ASP A 412 23.04 -17.19 7.30
N VAL A 413 24.09 -17.18 6.47
CA VAL A 413 24.04 -17.74 5.11
C VAL A 413 23.85 -19.26 5.15
N GLU A 414 24.52 -19.94 6.08
CA GLU A 414 24.38 -21.38 6.28
C GLU A 414 22.96 -21.73 6.74
N ALA A 415 22.40 -20.98 7.68
CA ALA A 415 21.04 -21.17 8.19
C ALA A 415 19.99 -20.95 7.08
N PHE A 416 20.12 -19.86 6.31
CA PHE A 416 19.28 -19.60 5.14
C PHE A 416 19.36 -20.74 4.12
N SER A 417 20.58 -21.19 3.79
CA SER A 417 20.81 -22.24 2.80
C SER A 417 20.29 -23.61 3.27
N ALA A 418 20.34 -23.89 4.57
CA ALA A 418 19.84 -25.14 5.14
C ALA A 418 18.33 -25.29 4.91
N VAL A 419 17.55 -24.21 5.04
CA VAL A 419 16.10 -24.24 4.75
C VAL A 419 15.84 -24.49 3.26
N LEU A 420 16.60 -23.86 2.36
CA LEU A 420 16.44 -24.05 0.92
C LEU A 420 16.79 -25.47 0.47
N ALA A 421 17.75 -26.11 1.12
CA ALA A 421 18.18 -27.47 0.83
C ALA A 421 17.30 -28.54 1.53
N SER A 422 16.46 -28.15 2.48
CA SER A 422 15.64 -29.07 3.25
C SER A 422 14.43 -29.55 2.44
N GLY A 423 14.22 -30.87 2.41
CA GLY A 423 12.97 -31.46 1.93
C GLY A 423 11.80 -31.32 2.93
N HIS A 424 12.12 -30.96 4.18
CA HIS A 424 11.18 -30.85 5.30
C HIS A 424 11.45 -29.55 6.09
N PRO A 425 11.24 -28.37 5.48
CA PRO A 425 11.66 -27.11 6.09
C PRO A 425 10.92 -26.80 7.40
N GLU A 426 9.67 -27.23 7.57
CA GLU A 426 8.90 -27.05 8.81
C GLU A 426 9.52 -27.83 10.00
N GLU A 427 10.02 -29.03 9.74
CA GLU A 427 10.71 -29.85 10.76
C GLU A 427 12.07 -29.23 11.12
N HIS A 428 12.81 -28.73 10.12
CA HIS A 428 14.08 -28.02 10.31
C HIS A 428 13.90 -26.77 11.18
N LEU A 429 12.97 -25.87 10.82
CA LEU A 429 12.67 -24.64 11.57
C LEU A 429 12.31 -24.92 13.03
N SER A 430 11.57 -26.00 13.25
CA SER A 430 11.10 -26.37 14.58
C SER A 430 12.12 -27.18 15.39
N GLY A 431 13.24 -27.59 14.77
CA GLY A 431 14.23 -28.52 15.34
C GLY A 431 13.63 -29.87 15.71
N SER A 432 12.58 -30.30 15.01
CA SER A 432 11.82 -31.51 15.30
C SER A 432 12.30 -32.69 14.44
N PRO A 433 12.19 -33.94 14.93
CA PRO A 433 12.56 -35.11 14.13
C PRO A 433 11.54 -35.35 13.00
N ARG A 434 11.96 -36.16 12.01
CA ARG A 434 11.11 -36.56 10.89
C ARG A 434 9.89 -37.34 11.35
N GLY A 435 8.71 -36.90 10.91
CA GLY A 435 7.44 -37.60 11.09
C GLY A 435 7.33 -38.90 10.28
N LEU A 436 6.33 -39.72 10.61
CA LEU A 436 5.93 -40.89 9.82
C LEU A 436 4.89 -40.55 8.74
N VAL A 437 4.20 -39.41 8.89
CA VAL A 437 3.23 -38.88 7.93
C VAL A 437 3.84 -37.66 7.27
N ASP A 438 3.75 -37.60 5.94
CA ASP A 438 4.24 -36.47 5.16
C ASP A 438 3.47 -35.18 5.48
N GLU A 439 4.15 -34.05 5.34
CA GLU A 439 3.61 -32.74 5.59
C GLU A 439 2.50 -32.41 4.60
N GLN A 440 1.34 -32.06 5.12
CA GLN A 440 0.15 -31.77 4.32
C GLN A 440 -0.66 -30.63 4.93
N ASP A 441 -1.43 -29.97 4.08
CA ASP A 441 -2.33 -28.91 4.51
C ASP A 441 -3.65 -29.49 5.02
N ALA A 442 -4.17 -28.88 6.06
CA ALA A 442 -5.44 -29.20 6.68
C ALA A 442 -6.25 -27.92 6.94
N VAL A 443 -7.55 -28.10 7.13
CA VAL A 443 -8.42 -27.09 7.73
C VAL A 443 -8.55 -27.43 9.21
N LEU A 444 -8.27 -26.46 10.08
CA LEU A 444 -8.50 -26.58 11.51
C LEU A 444 -9.93 -26.12 11.82
N LYS A 445 -10.68 -26.96 12.53
CA LYS A 445 -12.07 -26.68 12.89
C LYS A 445 -12.20 -25.42 13.76
N ALA A 446 -13.32 -24.71 13.56
CA ALA A 446 -13.77 -23.68 14.48
C ALA A 446 -13.86 -24.22 15.91
N GLY A 447 -13.44 -23.41 16.88
CA GLY A 447 -13.46 -23.76 18.30
C GLY A 447 -12.34 -24.71 18.74
N ALA A 448 -11.41 -25.11 17.86
CA ALA A 448 -10.29 -25.98 18.23
C ALA A 448 -9.34 -25.32 19.24
N SER A 449 -8.77 -26.13 20.13
CA SER A 449 -7.80 -25.67 21.13
C SER A 449 -6.39 -25.66 20.56
N ILE A 450 -5.77 -24.47 20.52
CA ILE A 450 -4.45 -24.25 19.93
C ILE A 450 -3.42 -23.94 21.03
N GLN A 451 -2.46 -24.83 21.20
CA GLN A 451 -1.31 -24.62 22.07
C GLN A 451 -0.20 -23.89 21.29
N TRP A 452 0.27 -22.77 21.81
CA TRP A 452 1.15 -21.86 21.05
C TRP A 452 2.43 -21.45 21.79
N ARG A 453 2.55 -21.79 23.09
CA ARG A 453 3.70 -21.43 23.93
C ARG A 453 4.38 -22.68 24.45
N PHE A 454 5.64 -22.87 24.08
CA PHE A 454 6.42 -24.07 24.40
C PHE A 454 7.64 -23.75 25.28
N ASN A 455 8.08 -24.73 26.08
CA ASN A 455 9.35 -24.67 26.78
C ASN A 455 10.51 -25.13 25.88
N LYS A 456 11.75 -25.08 26.37
CA LYS A 456 12.95 -25.50 25.64
C LYS A 456 12.92 -26.99 25.20
N GLN A 457 12.05 -27.80 25.80
CA GLN A 457 11.85 -29.21 25.47
C GLN A 457 10.68 -29.43 24.48
N GLY A 458 10.13 -28.37 23.88
CA GLY A 458 9.01 -28.45 22.95
C GLY A 458 7.67 -28.81 23.60
N ARG A 459 7.58 -28.79 24.93
CA ARG A 459 6.34 -29.09 25.67
C ARG A 459 5.55 -27.80 25.95
N PRO A 460 4.21 -27.84 25.92
CA PRO A 460 3.38 -26.69 26.23
C PRO A 460 3.69 -26.13 27.63
N ARG A 461 3.86 -24.82 27.75
CA ARG A 461 4.06 -24.18 29.07
C ARG A 461 2.75 -24.19 29.84
N ARG A 462 2.79 -24.67 31.08
CA ARG A 462 1.65 -24.63 32.01
C ARG A 462 1.34 -23.17 32.37
N GLY A 463 0.06 -22.84 32.49
CA GLY A 463 -0.43 -21.50 32.86
C GLY A 463 -0.79 -20.58 31.69
N PHE A 464 -0.45 -20.95 30.45
CA PHE A 464 -0.87 -20.21 29.25
C PHE A 464 -2.20 -20.73 28.73
N ARG A 465 -3.14 -19.82 28.46
CA ARG A 465 -4.43 -20.16 27.85
C ARG A 465 -4.23 -20.46 26.37
N ALA A 466 -4.89 -21.51 25.88
CA ALA A 466 -4.91 -21.86 24.46
C ALA A 466 -5.55 -20.74 23.62
N LEU A 467 -5.19 -20.66 22.34
CA LEU A 467 -5.96 -19.87 21.38
C LEU A 467 -7.18 -20.68 20.94
N GLN A 468 -8.24 -19.98 20.60
CA GLN A 468 -9.49 -20.55 20.10
C GLN A 468 -10.14 -19.48 19.24
N PHE A 469 -10.63 -19.87 18.06
CA PHE A 469 -11.23 -18.97 17.09
C PHE A 469 -12.59 -19.53 16.67
N ASP A 470 -13.56 -18.65 16.41
CA ASP A 470 -14.92 -19.04 16.07
C ASP A 470 -15.07 -19.45 14.59
N SER A 471 -14.04 -19.20 13.79
CA SER A 471 -13.98 -19.57 12.37
C SER A 471 -12.95 -20.67 12.14
N GLU A 472 -13.16 -21.44 11.08
CA GLU A 472 -12.18 -22.43 10.61
C GLU A 472 -10.91 -21.73 10.12
N ILE A 473 -9.76 -22.37 10.31
CA ILE A 473 -8.48 -21.85 9.82
C ILE A 473 -7.98 -22.76 8.68
N PRO A 474 -7.95 -22.27 7.43
CA PRO A 474 -7.47 -23.04 6.30
C PRO A 474 -5.93 -23.09 6.27
N PHE A 475 -5.39 -23.98 5.44
CA PHE A 475 -3.96 -24.09 5.14
C PHE A 475 -3.03 -24.28 6.36
N VAL A 476 -3.54 -24.94 7.40
CA VAL A 476 -2.73 -25.36 8.55
C VAL A 476 -1.82 -26.51 8.12
N ARG A 477 -0.51 -26.34 8.28
CA ARG A 477 0.49 -27.31 7.82
C ARG A 477 0.88 -28.24 8.95
N THR A 478 0.68 -29.54 8.77
CA THR A 478 1.16 -30.54 9.72
C THR A 478 2.61 -30.88 9.44
N PHE A 479 3.40 -31.12 10.50
CA PHE A 479 4.78 -31.60 10.38
C PHE A 479 5.16 -32.47 11.60
N SER A 480 6.21 -33.27 11.48
CA SER A 480 6.65 -34.21 12.52
C SER A 480 5.54 -35.12 13.06
N ASP A 481 4.56 -35.46 12.21
CA ASP A 481 3.39 -36.25 12.59
C ASP A 481 3.73 -37.76 12.59
N ASP A 482 3.53 -38.44 13.72
CA ASP A 482 3.75 -39.89 13.87
C ASP A 482 2.54 -40.75 13.44
N GLY A 483 1.45 -40.11 13.02
CA GLY A 483 0.19 -40.73 12.59
C GLY A 483 -0.64 -41.36 13.71
N LYS A 484 -0.23 -41.22 14.97
CA LYS A 484 -0.85 -41.91 16.12
C LYS A 484 -1.13 -41.01 17.30
N SER A 485 -0.26 -40.04 17.56
CA SER A 485 -0.40 -39.09 18.65
C SER A 485 -1.67 -38.25 18.49
N GLU A 486 -2.30 -37.95 19.63
CA GLU A 486 -3.46 -37.07 19.71
C GLU A 486 -3.09 -35.65 19.31
N TRP A 487 -1.94 -35.17 19.77
CA TRP A 487 -1.45 -33.81 19.49
C TRP A 487 -0.49 -33.83 18.30
N VAL A 488 -0.73 -32.93 17.35
CA VAL A 488 0.07 -32.81 16.12
C VAL A 488 0.73 -31.43 16.11
N ASP A 489 2.03 -31.40 15.77
CA ASP A 489 2.75 -30.16 15.53
C ASP A 489 2.26 -29.53 14.20
N VAL A 490 1.92 -28.25 14.24
CA VAL A 490 1.37 -27.52 13.10
C VAL A 490 1.96 -26.13 12.95
N LEU A 491 2.10 -25.65 11.71
CA LEU A 491 2.27 -24.24 11.42
C LEU A 491 0.92 -23.63 11.05
N ILE A 492 0.50 -22.65 11.84
CA ILE A 492 -0.74 -21.90 11.59
C ILE A 492 -0.35 -20.53 10.99
N PRO A 493 -0.95 -20.12 9.86
CA PRO A 493 -0.68 -18.82 9.24
C PRO A 493 -0.94 -17.67 10.22
N GLY A 494 0.01 -16.76 10.40
CA GLY A 494 -0.11 -15.65 11.35
C GLY A 494 0.15 -16.03 12.81
N TYR A 495 0.31 -17.31 13.14
CA TYR A 495 0.50 -17.77 14.52
C TYR A 495 1.74 -18.63 14.73
N GLY A 496 2.49 -18.94 13.67
CA GLY A 496 3.74 -19.71 13.73
C GLY A 496 3.51 -21.15 14.19
N ARG A 497 4.48 -21.69 14.94
CA ARG A 497 4.42 -23.05 15.49
C ARG A 497 3.37 -23.18 16.59
N CYS A 498 2.51 -24.18 16.44
CA CYS A 498 1.45 -24.55 17.37
C CYS A 498 1.32 -26.07 17.51
N LYS A 499 0.50 -26.52 18.47
CA LYS A 499 -0.01 -27.89 18.58
C LYS A 499 -1.52 -27.88 18.68
N VAL A 500 -2.15 -28.78 17.95
CA VAL A 500 -3.61 -28.97 17.91
C VAL A 500 -3.96 -30.44 18.04
N THR A 501 -5.21 -30.76 18.32
CA THR A 501 -5.64 -32.16 18.35
C THR A 501 -5.88 -32.67 16.93
N ARG A 502 -5.50 -33.92 16.66
CA ARG A 502 -5.70 -34.58 15.36
C ARG A 502 -7.18 -34.61 14.96
N ALA A 503 -8.07 -34.76 15.92
CA ALA A 503 -9.52 -34.81 15.68
C ALA A 503 -10.07 -33.48 15.14
N ASP A 504 -9.35 -32.37 15.35
CA ASP A 504 -9.72 -31.05 14.88
C ASP A 504 -9.16 -30.72 13.48
N LEU A 505 -8.33 -31.60 12.91
CA LEU A 505 -7.76 -31.43 11.57
C LEU A 505 -8.62 -32.15 10.52
N VAL A 506 -9.02 -31.40 9.50
CA VAL A 506 -9.73 -31.91 8.33
C VAL A 506 -8.80 -31.85 7.12
N PHE A 507 -8.40 -33.02 6.62
CA PHE A 507 -7.55 -33.14 5.43
C PHE A 507 -8.44 -33.27 4.18
N ASN A 508 -8.22 -32.41 3.19
CA ASN A 508 -8.96 -32.49 1.94
C ASN A 508 -8.41 -33.64 1.08
N SER A 509 -9.28 -34.53 0.60
CA SER A 509 -8.94 -35.70 -0.23
C SER A 509 -8.53 -35.36 -1.67
N SER A 510 -8.73 -34.11 -2.07
CA SER A 510 -8.25 -33.55 -3.32
C SER A 510 -7.27 -32.45 -2.94
N SER A 511 -6.02 -32.50 -3.43
CA SER A 511 -5.15 -31.33 -3.35
C SER A 511 -5.91 -30.18 -4.02
N ALA A 512 -6.49 -29.29 -3.24
CA ALA A 512 -6.77 -27.95 -3.71
C ALA A 512 -5.39 -27.38 -3.95
N ALA A 513 -4.87 -27.63 -5.15
CA ALA A 513 -3.57 -27.16 -5.57
C ALA A 513 -3.58 -25.67 -5.29
N CYS A 514 -2.62 -25.21 -4.48
CA CYS A 514 -2.39 -23.80 -4.30
C CYS A 514 -2.40 -23.15 -5.69
N CYS A 515 -3.32 -22.21 -5.92
CA CYS A 515 -3.53 -21.57 -7.21
C CYS A 515 -2.42 -20.56 -7.56
N GLY A 516 -1.33 -20.54 -6.79
CA GLY A 516 -0.16 -19.71 -7.05
C GLY A 516 0.73 -20.35 -8.10
N SER A 517 0.78 -19.76 -9.29
CA SER A 517 1.95 -19.88 -10.17
C SER A 517 2.82 -18.65 -9.99
N GLY A 518 3.24 -18.40 -8.75
CA GLY A 518 3.97 -17.23 -8.32
C GLY A 518 5.14 -17.61 -7.42
N GLY A 519 6.17 -16.78 -7.42
CA GLY A 519 7.37 -16.95 -6.62
C GLY A 519 8.26 -15.74 -6.81
N VAL A 520 9.15 -15.48 -5.85
CA VAL A 520 10.05 -14.33 -5.92
C VAL A 520 10.91 -14.43 -7.18
N THR A 521 10.66 -13.55 -8.14
CA THR A 521 11.38 -13.46 -9.42
C THR A 521 12.43 -12.35 -9.41
N SER A 522 12.33 -11.43 -8.46
CA SER A 522 13.33 -10.38 -8.22
C SER A 522 13.59 -10.23 -6.73
N ASN A 523 14.87 -10.13 -6.37
CA ASN A 523 15.33 -9.94 -4.99
C ASN A 523 16.41 -8.85 -4.98
N SER A 524 16.23 -7.86 -4.12
CA SER A 524 17.17 -6.74 -3.97
C SER A 524 17.51 -6.58 -2.49
N THR A 525 18.80 -6.50 -2.21
CA THR A 525 19.33 -6.29 -0.86
C THR A 525 20.09 -4.96 -0.84
N TYR A 526 19.75 -4.10 0.12
CA TYR A 526 20.39 -2.80 0.26
C TYR A 526 21.09 -2.75 1.62
N GLN A 527 22.44 -2.70 1.58
CA GLN A 527 23.24 -2.39 2.75
C GLN A 527 23.38 -0.87 2.85
N THR A 528 22.71 -0.27 3.84
CA THR A 528 22.97 1.13 4.19
C THR A 528 24.35 1.19 4.86
N ARG A 529 25.37 1.70 4.15
CA ARG A 529 26.57 2.21 4.84
C ARG A 529 26.07 3.29 5.78
N ARG A 530 26.26 3.11 7.10
CA ARG A 530 25.97 4.11 8.15
C ARG A 530 26.23 5.52 7.62
N ALA A 531 25.18 6.24 7.24
CA ALA A 531 25.21 7.68 7.34
C ALA A 531 25.04 7.93 8.83
N CYS A 532 26.12 8.30 9.51
CA CYS A 532 26.00 8.99 10.78
C CYS A 532 25.01 10.15 10.57
N MET A 533 23.80 10.04 11.09
CA MET A 533 23.05 11.23 11.44
C MET A 533 23.80 11.86 12.63
N ILE A 534 24.70 12.76 12.31
CA ILE A 534 24.87 13.95 13.12
C ILE A 534 23.67 14.82 12.74
N PHE A 535 22.67 14.87 13.62
CA PHE A 535 22.17 16.10 14.26
C PHE A 535 21.26 15.73 15.43
#